data_AF-A0A930AP58-F1
#
_entry.id   AF-A0A930AP58-F1
#
_cell.length_a   1.000
_cell.length_b   1.000
_cell.length_c   1.000
_cell.angle_alpha   90.00
_cell.angle_beta   90.00
_cell.angle_gamma   90.00
#
_symmetry.space_group_name_H-M   'P 1'
#
loop_
_entity.id
_entity.type
_entity.pdbx_description
1 polymer ?
#
loop_
_entity_poly.entity_id
_entity_poly.type
_entity_poly.pdbx_seq_one_letter_code
_entity_poly.pdbx_strand_id
1 'polypeptide(L)'
;MKVNKKVLGTLNKCYALAQVEFDGKNYLACAAEKEDPCYLYDYEGNFVEKLWDGPGGVMSLEQYPNQTYPTLLATWKFYSPNNGAESKIVYYLRKNGEWQIHTLCKLPFVHRFGVIERNHQKYLVACTLKSAHAFKDDWTCPGRVWVAKLPEDISIYDEDHQLELTPLISGLTQNHGFFKTEEEDYQIAIVGTKNGIFKVVPPADENGEWTYEQLTTDPASDMLYLDFDQDGQKELMTFAPFHGDTLAVYKLVDGSYQKVWEDERKMPFLHAIYPLEMNGKVYGIYGYRRNELELNLLSYDKETNTYVSENLDCNAGPTNALAFKDGDVQKIFVSNRETDEIALYTIEE
;
A
#
# COMPACT_ATOMS: atom_id res chain seq x y z
N MET A 1 -2.62 -8.26 -24.91
CA MET A 1 -1.70 -7.37 -24.17
C MET A 1 -0.29 -7.91 -24.32
N LYS A 2 0.68 -7.07 -24.70
CA LYS A 2 2.09 -7.45 -24.71
C LYS A 2 2.78 -6.77 -23.53
N VAL A 3 3.58 -7.53 -22.78
CA VAL A 3 4.28 -7.02 -21.59
C VAL A 3 5.78 -7.17 -21.78
N ASN A 4 6.53 -6.09 -21.55
CA ASN A 4 7.98 -6.10 -21.52
C ASN A 4 8.48 -5.92 -20.08
N LYS A 5 9.24 -6.88 -19.56
CA LYS A 5 9.89 -6.80 -18.25
C LYS A 5 11.32 -6.32 -18.39
N LYS A 6 11.70 -5.31 -17.60
CA LYS A 6 13.08 -4.88 -17.36
C LYS A 6 13.41 -5.06 -15.88
N VAL A 7 14.42 -5.87 -15.56
CA VAL A 7 14.98 -5.93 -14.20
C VAL A 7 15.87 -4.71 -14.01
N LEU A 8 15.56 -3.87 -13.03
CA LEU A 8 16.28 -2.63 -12.73
C LEU A 8 17.48 -2.86 -11.81
N GLY A 9 17.38 -3.86 -10.94
CA GLY A 9 18.41 -4.19 -9.96
C GLY A 9 17.95 -5.27 -8.99
N THR A 10 18.80 -5.56 -8.01
CA THR A 10 18.54 -6.55 -6.96
C THR A 10 18.57 -5.88 -5.60
N LEU A 11 17.61 -6.20 -4.74
CA LEU A 11 17.56 -5.73 -3.35
C LEU A 11 17.00 -6.85 -2.47
N ASN A 12 17.77 -7.26 -1.46
CA ASN A 12 17.39 -8.35 -0.57
C ASN A 12 16.03 -8.06 0.05
N LYS A 13 15.06 -8.94 -0.21
CA LYS A 13 13.68 -8.82 0.27
C LYS A 13 13.12 -7.42 0.01
N CYS A 14 13.29 -6.94 -1.22
CA CYS A 14 12.62 -5.75 -1.74
C CYS A 14 11.11 -5.81 -1.41
N TYR A 15 10.54 -4.70 -0.98
CA TYR A 15 9.17 -4.68 -0.46
C TYR A 15 8.42 -3.41 -0.84
N ALA A 16 8.68 -2.28 -0.17
CA ALA A 16 7.88 -1.08 -0.32
C ALA A 16 8.26 -0.32 -1.60
N LEU A 17 7.27 0.31 -2.23
CA LEU A 17 7.42 1.05 -3.48
C LEU A 17 6.75 2.42 -3.34
N ALA A 18 7.31 3.45 -3.97
CA ALA A 18 6.67 4.75 -4.11
C ALA A 18 7.10 5.47 -5.39
N GLN A 19 6.20 6.28 -5.95
CA GLN A 19 6.60 7.37 -6.86
C GLN A 19 7.11 8.54 -6.03
N VAL A 20 8.18 9.18 -6.48
CA VAL A 20 8.77 10.35 -5.83
C VAL A 20 9.07 11.40 -6.90
N GLU A 21 8.62 12.63 -6.69
CA GLU A 21 8.88 13.76 -7.57
C GLU A 21 9.74 14.81 -6.85
N PHE A 22 10.84 15.22 -7.48
CA PHE A 22 11.63 16.38 -7.05
C PHE A 22 12.49 16.90 -8.19
N ASP A 23 12.95 18.15 -8.07
CA ASP A 23 13.82 18.80 -9.07
C ASP A 23 13.26 18.73 -10.51
N GLY A 24 11.92 18.72 -10.66
CA GLY A 24 11.20 18.64 -11.93
C GLY A 24 11.25 17.28 -12.62
N LYS A 25 11.55 16.20 -11.87
CA LYS A 25 11.69 14.83 -12.39
C LYS A 25 10.92 13.84 -11.53
N ASN A 26 10.55 12.73 -12.16
CA ASN A 26 9.87 11.62 -11.53
C ASN A 26 10.81 10.44 -11.29
N TYR A 27 10.62 9.79 -10.16
CA TYR A 27 11.45 8.70 -9.69
C TYR A 27 10.61 7.59 -9.06
N LEU A 28 11.23 6.42 -8.92
CA LEU A 28 10.69 5.22 -8.32
C LEU A 28 11.58 4.82 -7.15
N ALA A 29 11.04 4.83 -5.94
CA ALA A 29 11.74 4.38 -4.73
C ALA A 29 11.36 2.93 -4.42
N CYS A 30 12.35 2.09 -4.11
CA CYS A 30 12.15 0.74 -3.61
C CYS A 30 12.98 0.48 -2.36
N ALA A 31 12.33 0.04 -1.27
CA ALA A 31 12.97 -0.30 -0.01
C ALA A 31 12.69 -1.74 0.41
N ALA A 32 13.61 -2.28 1.20
CA ALA A 32 13.54 -3.65 1.70
C ALA A 32 12.75 -3.79 3.02
N GLU A 33 12.16 -4.96 3.22
CA GLU A 33 11.58 -5.35 4.53
C GLU A 33 12.63 -5.84 5.55
N LYS A 34 13.91 -5.95 5.16
CA LYS A 34 15.04 -6.38 6.00
C LYS A 34 15.97 -5.22 6.33
N GLU A 35 17.14 -5.48 6.91
CA GLU A 35 18.13 -4.45 7.29
C GLU A 35 18.94 -4.01 6.07
N ASP A 36 18.24 -3.40 5.13
CA ASP A 36 18.70 -3.19 3.76
C ASP A 36 18.30 -1.79 3.25
N PRO A 37 18.95 -1.30 2.19
CA PRO A 37 18.82 0.08 1.74
C PRO A 37 17.48 0.38 1.05
N CYS A 38 17.30 1.67 0.73
CA CYS A 38 16.33 2.12 -0.27
C CYS A 38 17.04 2.71 -1.48
N TYR A 39 16.59 2.29 -2.65
CA TYR A 39 17.12 2.72 -3.94
C TYR A 39 16.11 3.58 -4.67
N LEU A 40 16.63 4.56 -5.39
CA LEU A 40 15.87 5.44 -6.26
C LEU A 40 16.26 5.18 -7.72
N TYR A 41 15.27 5.05 -8.58
CA TYR A 41 15.41 4.88 -10.03
C TYR A 41 14.65 5.98 -10.77
N ASP A 42 15.08 6.35 -11.98
CA ASP A 42 14.25 7.14 -12.90
C ASP A 42 13.20 6.26 -13.61
N TYR A 43 12.33 6.87 -14.42
CA TYR A 43 11.25 6.16 -15.12
C TYR A 43 11.74 5.30 -16.29
N GLU A 44 12.96 5.53 -16.76
CA GLU A 44 13.69 4.67 -17.68
C GLU A 44 14.31 3.46 -16.98
N GLY A 45 14.32 3.47 -15.64
CA GLY A 45 14.82 2.39 -14.79
C GLY A 45 16.33 2.41 -14.58
N ASN A 46 16.97 3.55 -14.75
CA ASN A 46 18.37 3.75 -14.36
C ASN A 46 18.44 4.03 -12.86
N PHE A 47 19.45 3.47 -12.21
CA PHE A 47 19.74 3.79 -10.81
C PHE A 47 20.17 5.25 -10.68
N VAL A 48 19.58 5.97 -9.73
CA VAL A 48 19.84 7.39 -9.47
C VAL A 48 20.67 7.56 -8.21
N GLU A 49 20.14 7.10 -7.08
CA GLU A 49 20.82 7.20 -5.80
C GLU A 49 20.33 6.14 -4.80
N LYS A 50 21.10 5.98 -3.72
CA LYS A 50 20.71 5.21 -2.55
C LYS A 50 20.31 6.22 -1.46
N LEU A 51 19.04 6.21 -1.07
CA LEU A 51 18.50 7.18 -0.12
C LEU A 51 18.99 6.93 1.32
N TRP A 52 19.20 5.65 1.68
CA TRP A 52 19.80 5.25 2.96
C TRP A 52 20.38 3.83 2.86
N ASP A 53 21.33 3.52 3.74
CA ASP A 53 21.86 2.17 3.95
C ASP A 53 20.99 1.31 4.87
N GLY A 54 20.37 1.96 5.86
CA GLY A 54 19.52 1.36 6.87
C GLY A 54 19.07 2.41 7.90
N PRO A 55 18.22 2.03 8.87
CA PRO A 55 17.61 0.71 8.99
C PRO A 55 16.61 0.47 7.84
N GLY A 56 16.30 -0.79 7.56
CA GLY A 56 15.15 -1.11 6.71
C GLY A 56 13.94 -1.49 7.56
N GLY A 57 13.28 -2.61 7.26
CA GLY A 57 11.98 -2.93 7.84
C GLY A 57 10.90 -1.98 7.33
N VAL A 58 11.00 -1.62 6.04
CA VAL A 58 10.14 -0.64 5.37
C VAL A 58 8.97 -1.36 4.73
N MET A 59 7.77 -0.92 5.07
CA MET A 59 6.51 -1.58 4.72
C MET A 59 5.47 -0.63 4.14
N SER A 60 5.62 0.67 4.37
CA SER A 60 5.00 1.74 3.60
C SER A 60 6.06 2.74 3.16
N LEU A 61 5.94 3.19 1.92
CA LEU A 61 6.62 4.35 1.37
C LEU A 61 5.56 5.22 0.69
N GLU A 62 5.60 6.52 0.92
CA GLU A 62 4.69 7.46 0.27
C GLU A 62 5.33 8.84 0.21
N GLN A 63 5.25 9.51 -0.94
CA GLN A 63 5.62 10.92 -1.00
C GLN A 63 4.55 11.76 -0.29
N TYR A 64 4.98 12.60 0.64
CA TYR A 64 4.08 13.53 1.32
C TYR A 64 3.61 14.61 0.33
N PRO A 65 2.29 14.83 0.18
CA PRO A 65 1.76 15.73 -0.84
C PRO A 65 2.01 17.20 -0.47
N ASN A 66 2.25 18.05 -1.48
CA ASN A 66 2.22 19.51 -1.37
C ASN A 66 3.00 20.09 -0.17
N GLN A 67 4.21 19.58 0.08
CA GLN A 67 5.11 20.08 1.14
C GLN A 67 6.10 21.08 0.58
N THR A 68 6.55 22.02 1.41
CA THR A 68 7.49 23.09 1.03
C THR A 68 8.76 22.53 0.37
N TYR A 69 9.23 21.38 0.87
CA TYR A 69 10.35 20.63 0.31
C TYR A 69 9.90 19.22 -0.07
N PRO A 70 10.46 18.61 -1.12
CA PRO A 70 10.16 17.22 -1.46
C PRO A 70 10.38 16.32 -0.25
N THR A 71 9.37 15.54 0.10
CA THR A 71 9.36 14.76 1.34
C THR A 71 8.86 13.35 1.10
N LEU A 72 9.66 12.36 1.48
CA LEU A 72 9.31 10.94 1.41
C LEU A 72 9.06 10.41 2.82
N LEU A 73 7.90 9.82 3.05
CA LEU A 73 7.57 9.10 4.28
C LEU A 73 7.97 7.63 4.17
N ALA A 74 8.41 7.04 5.28
CA ALA A 74 8.70 5.61 5.37
C ALA A 74 8.33 5.05 6.74
N THR A 75 7.93 3.77 6.80
CA THR A 75 8.03 3.02 8.05
C THR A 75 9.46 2.54 8.22
N TRP A 76 9.95 2.55 9.45
CA TRP A 76 11.26 1.99 9.80
C TRP A 76 11.11 0.91 10.86
N LYS A 77 12.02 -0.07 10.82
CA LYS A 77 12.18 -1.12 11.84
C LYS A 77 10.91 -1.95 12.09
N PHE A 78 10.10 -2.19 11.06
CA PHE A 78 9.05 -3.21 11.11
C PHE A 78 9.49 -4.46 10.35
N TYR A 79 9.98 -5.46 11.08
CA TYR A 79 10.38 -6.75 10.55
C TYR A 79 9.26 -7.77 10.78
N SER A 80 8.33 -7.78 9.82
CA SER A 80 7.07 -8.52 9.87
C SER A 80 7.24 -10.03 10.14
N PRO A 81 6.26 -10.67 10.81
CA PRO A 81 5.11 -10.06 11.48
C PRO A 81 5.38 -9.77 12.97
N ASN A 82 6.57 -10.12 13.48
CA ASN A 82 6.81 -10.23 14.91
C ASN A 82 7.70 -9.11 15.47
N ASN A 83 8.74 -8.67 14.76
CA ASN A 83 9.66 -7.69 15.32
C ASN A 83 9.27 -6.28 14.87
N GLY A 84 8.43 -5.62 15.68
CA GLY A 84 7.95 -4.25 15.43
C GLY A 84 7.99 -3.32 16.65
N ALA A 85 8.58 -3.72 17.77
CA ALA A 85 8.53 -2.92 19.00
C ALA A 85 9.20 -1.53 18.85
N GLU A 86 10.20 -1.43 17.96
CA GLU A 86 10.90 -0.17 17.65
C GLU A 86 10.38 0.52 16.39
N SER A 87 9.25 0.05 15.82
CA SER A 87 8.75 0.63 14.59
C SER A 87 8.32 2.08 14.76
N LYS A 88 8.53 2.86 13.70
CA LYS A 88 8.21 4.29 13.66
C LYS A 88 7.93 4.75 12.25
N ILE A 89 7.29 5.91 12.13
CA ILE A 89 7.17 6.64 10.86
C ILE A 89 8.25 7.70 10.84
N VAL A 90 9.03 7.74 9.77
CA VAL A 90 10.05 8.76 9.51
C VAL A 90 9.70 9.52 8.24
N TYR A 91 10.30 10.70 8.09
CA TYR A 91 10.25 11.46 6.84
C TYR A 91 11.65 11.90 6.43
N TYR A 92 11.86 11.92 5.12
CA TYR A 92 13.09 12.35 4.47
C TYR A 92 12.79 13.66 3.77
N LEU A 93 13.37 14.74 4.24
CA LEU A 93 13.18 16.08 3.71
C LEU A 93 14.34 16.43 2.78
N ARG A 94 14.06 16.72 1.50
CA ARG A 94 15.09 17.12 0.54
C ARG A 94 15.36 18.62 0.61
N LYS A 95 16.49 19.02 1.17
CA LYS A 95 16.89 20.43 1.29
C LYS A 95 18.29 20.65 0.74
N ASN A 96 18.46 21.66 -0.10
CA ASN A 96 19.75 22.02 -0.72
C ASN A 96 20.44 20.85 -1.45
N GLY A 97 19.65 19.94 -2.03
CA GLY A 97 20.20 18.77 -2.74
C GLY A 97 20.55 17.57 -1.85
N GLU A 98 20.27 17.63 -0.55
CA GLU A 98 20.54 16.55 0.40
C GLU A 98 19.27 16.09 1.12
N TRP A 99 19.21 14.81 1.46
CA TRP A 99 18.12 14.22 2.24
C TRP A 99 18.42 14.29 3.74
N GLN A 100 17.51 14.89 4.50
CA GLN A 100 17.56 14.97 5.95
C GLN A 100 16.50 14.06 6.55
N ILE A 101 16.88 13.22 7.50
CA ILE A 101 15.99 12.20 8.07
C ILE A 101 15.50 12.64 9.43
N HIS A 102 14.19 12.57 9.64
CA HIS A 102 13.53 12.96 10.87
C HIS A 102 12.49 11.90 11.27
N THR A 103 12.26 11.77 12.58
CA THR A 103 11.16 10.95 13.09
C THR A 103 9.87 11.78 13.05
N LEU A 104 8.82 11.26 12.42
CA LEU A 104 7.49 11.85 12.52
C LEU A 104 6.83 11.44 13.84
N CYS A 105 6.79 10.13 14.10
CA CYS A 105 6.31 9.56 15.36
C CYS A 105 6.80 8.14 15.58
N LYS A 106 7.02 7.77 16.84
CA LYS A 106 7.22 6.38 17.26
C LYS A 106 5.86 5.72 17.40
N LEU A 107 5.67 4.59 16.73
CA LEU A 107 4.45 3.82 16.79
C LEU A 107 4.79 2.33 16.67
N PRO A 108 5.01 1.64 17.80
CA PRO A 108 5.32 0.22 17.81
C PRO A 108 4.34 -0.58 16.94
N PHE A 109 4.89 -1.46 16.10
CA PHE A 109 4.19 -2.33 15.16
C PHE A 109 3.45 -1.62 14.02
N VAL A 110 3.73 -0.33 13.76
CA VAL A 110 3.25 0.32 12.54
C VAL A 110 3.81 -0.39 11.31
N HIS A 111 2.93 -0.81 10.42
CA HIS A 111 3.30 -1.57 9.21
C HIS A 111 2.71 -0.98 7.93
N ARG A 112 1.60 -0.24 8.04
CA ARG A 112 1.02 0.55 6.95
C ARG A 112 0.65 1.94 7.43
N PHE A 113 0.80 2.93 6.57
CA PHE A 113 0.18 4.23 6.73
C PHE A 113 -0.13 4.83 5.37
N GLY A 114 -0.92 5.90 5.37
CA GLY A 114 -0.98 6.82 4.25
C GLY A 114 -1.50 8.20 4.62
N VAL A 115 -1.25 9.18 3.75
CA VAL A 115 -1.76 10.54 3.91
C VAL A 115 -3.00 10.71 3.02
N ILE A 116 -4.10 11.11 3.64
CA ILE A 116 -5.37 11.42 2.96
C ILE A 116 -5.71 12.90 3.11
N GLU A 117 -6.37 13.45 2.09
CA GLU A 117 -6.79 14.85 2.05
C GLU A 117 -8.31 15.01 2.02
N ARG A 118 -8.81 16.03 2.73
CA ARG A 118 -10.19 16.52 2.65
C ARG A 118 -10.20 18.02 2.90
N ASN A 119 -10.87 18.80 2.05
CA ASN A 119 -10.98 20.26 2.19
C ASN A 119 -9.61 20.96 2.38
N HIS A 120 -8.61 20.56 1.59
CA HIS A 120 -7.21 21.05 1.67
C HIS A 120 -6.47 20.73 2.98
N GLN A 121 -7.09 19.97 3.89
CA GLN A 121 -6.47 19.51 5.11
C GLN A 121 -5.90 18.10 4.90
N LYS A 122 -4.65 17.90 5.33
CA LYS A 122 -3.96 16.62 5.30
C LYS A 122 -4.14 15.88 6.61
N TYR A 123 -4.28 14.57 6.51
CA TYR A 123 -4.44 13.68 7.65
C TYR A 123 -3.62 12.42 7.48
N LEU A 124 -3.06 11.92 8.58
CA LEU A 124 -2.36 10.65 8.62
C LEU A 124 -3.33 9.57 9.09
N VAL A 125 -3.38 8.46 8.36
CA VAL A 125 -3.96 7.20 8.84
C VAL A 125 -2.83 6.17 8.94
N ALA A 126 -2.60 5.63 10.14
CA ALA A 126 -1.56 4.65 10.41
C ALA A 126 -2.16 3.38 11.02
N CYS A 127 -1.70 2.23 10.56
CA CYS A 127 -2.15 0.93 11.01
C CYS A 127 -1.03 0.20 11.73
N THR A 128 -1.32 -0.31 12.93
CA THR A 128 -0.44 -1.26 13.60
C THR A 128 -0.95 -2.67 13.37
N LEU A 129 -0.06 -3.59 12.97
CA LEU A 129 -0.42 -4.99 12.69
C LEU A 129 -0.94 -5.70 13.95
N LYS A 130 -0.32 -5.35 15.09
CA LYS A 130 -0.64 -5.79 16.45
C LYS A 130 -0.15 -4.74 17.45
N SER A 131 -0.44 -4.88 18.74
CA SER A 131 0.01 -3.93 19.77
C SER A 131 1.23 -4.44 20.57
N ALA A 132 1.42 -5.74 20.64
CA ALA A 132 2.55 -6.40 21.32
C ALA A 132 2.62 -7.88 20.88
N HIS A 133 3.64 -8.60 21.34
CA HIS A 133 3.68 -10.06 21.30
C HIS A 133 4.55 -10.59 22.44
N ALA A 134 4.21 -11.75 23.00
CA ALA A 134 5.02 -12.46 23.98
C ALA A 134 5.92 -13.54 23.33
N PHE A 135 5.49 -14.07 22.19
CA PHE A 135 6.18 -15.12 21.44
C PHE A 135 5.89 -15.00 19.94
N LYS A 136 6.63 -15.76 19.12
CA LYS A 136 6.47 -15.77 17.67
C LYS A 136 5.02 -16.15 17.31
N ASP A 137 4.41 -15.37 16.42
CA ASP A 137 3.05 -15.57 15.90
C ASP A 137 1.95 -15.44 16.97
N ASP A 138 2.24 -14.70 18.04
CA ASP A 138 1.23 -14.23 19.00
C ASP A 138 0.39 -13.09 18.41
N TRP A 139 -0.91 -13.33 18.35
CA TRP A 139 -1.96 -12.43 17.85
C TRP A 139 -2.94 -11.98 18.95
N THR A 140 -2.63 -12.24 20.23
CA THR A 140 -3.51 -11.93 21.37
C THR A 140 -3.60 -10.43 21.68
N CYS A 141 -2.66 -9.64 21.19
CA CYS A 141 -2.62 -8.20 21.35
C CYS A 141 -2.99 -7.53 20.02
N PRO A 142 -4.28 -7.36 19.70
CA PRO A 142 -4.72 -6.86 18.40
C PRO A 142 -4.20 -5.44 18.11
N GLY A 143 -4.11 -5.13 16.82
CA GLY A 143 -3.69 -3.84 16.29
C GLY A 143 -4.79 -2.79 16.33
N ARG A 144 -4.46 -1.62 15.78
CA ARG A 144 -5.34 -0.44 15.76
C ARG A 144 -5.16 0.37 14.48
N VAL A 145 -6.18 1.16 14.17
CA VAL A 145 -6.08 2.31 13.27
C VAL A 145 -5.86 3.55 14.12
N TRP A 146 -4.81 4.31 13.79
CA TRP A 146 -4.42 5.56 14.42
C TRP A 146 -4.58 6.68 13.41
N VAL A 147 -4.98 7.85 13.90
CA VAL A 147 -5.24 9.02 13.06
C VAL A 147 -4.66 10.28 13.67
N ALA A 148 -4.27 11.23 12.81
CA ALA A 148 -3.87 12.57 13.20
C ALA A 148 -4.14 13.57 12.10
N LYS A 149 -4.44 14.82 12.49
CA LYS A 149 -4.35 15.97 11.60
C LYS A 149 -2.87 16.28 11.36
N LEU A 150 -2.47 16.53 10.12
CA LEU A 150 -1.12 16.95 9.78
C LEU A 150 -1.07 18.47 9.57
N PRO A 151 -0.04 19.17 10.07
CA PRO A 151 0.19 20.56 9.68
C PRO A 151 0.55 20.66 8.20
N GLU A 152 0.53 21.86 7.64
CA GLU A 152 1.01 22.12 6.28
C GLU A 152 2.48 21.72 6.12
N ASP A 153 3.30 22.05 7.13
CA ASP A 153 4.71 21.71 7.21
C ASP A 153 4.99 20.76 8.38
N ILE A 154 5.37 19.51 8.06
CA ILE A 154 5.74 18.50 9.04
C ILE A 154 7.20 18.59 9.52
N SER A 155 7.99 19.55 9.01
CA SER A 155 9.39 19.77 9.42
C SER A 155 9.53 20.22 10.89
N ILE A 156 8.40 20.57 11.53
CA ILE A 156 8.31 20.87 12.96
C ILE A 156 8.47 19.63 13.85
N TYR A 157 8.34 18.41 13.29
CA TYR A 157 8.43 17.17 14.05
C TYR A 157 9.82 16.56 13.97
N ASP A 158 10.28 16.00 15.07
CA ASP A 158 11.56 15.30 15.17
C ASP A 158 11.50 14.18 16.24
N GLU A 159 12.66 13.66 16.62
CA GLU A 159 12.77 12.59 17.63
C GLU A 159 12.23 13.01 19.01
N ASP A 160 12.35 14.29 19.37
CA ASP A 160 11.97 14.87 20.66
C ASP A 160 10.58 15.54 20.61
N HIS A 161 10.11 15.92 19.42
CA HIS A 161 8.81 16.55 19.15
C HIS A 161 8.03 15.70 18.14
N GLN A 162 7.36 14.66 18.62
CA GLN A 162 6.65 13.72 17.74
C GLN A 162 5.20 14.11 17.50
N LEU A 163 4.65 13.74 16.34
CA LEU A 163 3.23 13.84 16.04
C LEU A 163 2.41 12.99 17.00
N GLU A 164 1.45 13.61 17.68
CA GLU A 164 0.49 12.91 18.52
C GLU A 164 -0.58 12.19 17.68
N LEU A 165 -0.88 10.95 18.05
CA LEU A 165 -1.81 10.07 17.35
C LEU A 165 -2.97 9.68 18.25
N THR A 166 -4.18 9.66 17.70
CA THR A 166 -5.39 9.20 18.39
C THR A 166 -5.82 7.85 17.84
N PRO A 167 -6.12 6.84 18.68
CA PRO A 167 -6.66 5.58 18.20
C PRO A 167 -8.12 5.78 17.75
N LEU A 168 -8.42 5.47 16.49
CA LEU A 168 -9.78 5.53 15.93
C LEU A 168 -10.50 4.19 16.08
N ILE A 169 -9.85 3.09 15.70
CA ILE A 169 -10.40 1.73 15.77
C ILE A 169 -9.42 0.85 16.53
N SER A 170 -9.89 0.13 17.54
CA SER A 170 -9.09 -0.78 18.35
C SER A 170 -9.61 -2.22 18.26
N GLY A 171 -8.77 -3.19 18.61
CA GLY A 171 -9.19 -4.60 18.64
C GLY A 171 -9.12 -5.30 17.28
N LEU A 172 -8.29 -4.80 16.36
CA LEU A 172 -8.13 -5.32 15.01
C LEU A 172 -7.03 -6.40 14.94
N THR A 173 -7.42 -7.68 14.92
CA THR A 173 -6.48 -8.80 14.75
C THR A 173 -6.00 -8.88 13.30
N GLN A 174 -4.70 -9.07 13.09
CA GLN A 174 -4.08 -9.15 11.76
C GLN A 174 -4.49 -7.95 10.88
N ASN A 175 -4.43 -6.74 11.47
CA ASN A 175 -4.67 -5.50 10.76
C ASN A 175 -3.59 -5.32 9.69
N HIS A 176 -3.86 -5.67 8.43
CA HIS A 176 -2.82 -5.84 7.43
C HIS A 176 -3.05 -4.96 6.20
N GLY A 177 -4.22 -5.08 5.57
CA GLY A 177 -4.51 -4.41 4.31
C GLY A 177 -4.70 -2.92 4.48
N PHE A 178 -4.23 -2.14 3.52
CA PHE A 178 -4.35 -0.69 3.51
C PHE A 178 -4.45 -0.19 2.07
N PHE A 179 -5.55 0.47 1.74
CA PHE A 179 -5.77 1.04 0.43
C PHE A 179 -6.29 2.47 0.53
N LYS A 180 -5.61 3.42 -0.13
CA LYS A 180 -6.05 4.81 -0.24
C LYS A 180 -6.80 5.01 -1.54
N THR A 181 -7.96 5.67 -1.49
CA THR A 181 -8.74 6.01 -2.69
C THR A 181 -9.55 7.28 -2.46
N GLU A 182 -10.18 7.78 -3.52
CA GLU A 182 -11.05 8.96 -3.50
C GLU A 182 -12.51 8.52 -3.54
N GLU A 183 -13.35 9.13 -2.71
CA GLU A 183 -14.80 8.98 -2.74
C GLU A 183 -15.39 10.39 -2.81
N GLU A 184 -16.20 10.64 -3.85
CA GLU A 184 -16.71 11.97 -4.17
C GLU A 184 -15.58 13.00 -4.40
N ASP A 185 -15.39 13.92 -3.45
CA ASP A 185 -14.42 15.02 -3.50
C ASP A 185 -13.34 14.96 -2.41
N TYR A 186 -13.19 13.81 -1.72
CA TYR A 186 -12.18 13.63 -0.67
C TYR A 186 -11.56 12.23 -0.67
N GLN A 187 -10.42 12.11 0.00
CA GLN A 187 -9.70 10.85 0.13
C GLN A 187 -10.11 10.09 1.40
N ILE A 188 -10.16 8.78 1.25
CA ILE A 188 -10.47 7.81 2.31
C ILE A 188 -9.40 6.73 2.36
N ALA A 189 -9.35 6.02 3.48
CA ALA A 189 -8.53 4.82 3.62
C ALA A 189 -9.41 3.59 3.90
N ILE A 190 -9.15 2.49 3.21
CA ILE A 190 -9.77 1.19 3.44
C ILE A 190 -8.75 0.31 4.18
N VAL A 191 -9.18 -0.31 5.27
CA VAL A 191 -8.33 -1.10 6.17
C VAL A 191 -8.87 -2.53 6.27
N GLY A 192 -8.00 -3.51 6.01
CA GLY A 192 -8.34 -4.93 5.99
C GLY A 192 -7.78 -5.68 7.17
N THR A 193 -8.63 -6.44 7.82
CA THR A 193 -8.30 -7.13 9.05
C THR A 193 -8.96 -8.50 9.09
N LYS A 194 -8.61 -9.33 10.08
CA LYS A 194 -9.39 -10.54 10.37
C LYS A 194 -10.82 -10.23 10.83
N ASN A 195 -11.07 -9.03 11.35
CA ASN A 195 -12.36 -8.60 11.89
C ASN A 195 -13.31 -8.05 10.82
N GLY A 196 -12.85 -7.86 9.58
CA GLY A 196 -13.60 -7.18 8.54
C GLY A 196 -12.78 -6.15 7.78
N ILE A 197 -13.46 -5.44 6.89
CA ILE A 197 -12.95 -4.31 6.13
C ILE A 197 -13.61 -3.03 6.62
N PHE A 198 -12.79 -2.01 6.90
CA PHE A 198 -13.24 -0.73 7.46
C PHE A 198 -12.89 0.41 6.51
N LYS A 199 -13.87 1.28 6.22
CA LYS A 199 -13.67 2.57 5.57
C LYS A 199 -13.42 3.64 6.63
N VAL A 200 -12.30 4.33 6.55
CA VAL A 200 -11.88 5.41 7.44
C VAL A 200 -12.06 6.74 6.73
N VAL A 201 -12.82 7.64 7.36
CA VAL A 201 -13.23 8.92 6.77
C VAL A 201 -12.65 10.08 7.59
N PRO A 202 -11.87 10.99 6.98
CA PRO A 202 -11.35 12.15 7.68
C PRO A 202 -12.45 13.18 7.97
N PRO A 203 -12.30 14.00 9.03
CA PRO A 203 -13.23 15.08 9.34
C PRO A 203 -13.44 16.04 8.16
N ALA A 204 -14.66 16.54 7.97
CA ALA A 204 -14.94 17.60 7.00
C ALA A 204 -14.43 18.97 7.48
N ASP A 205 -14.48 19.20 8.79
CA ASP A 205 -14.08 20.45 9.43
C ASP A 205 -12.82 20.24 10.27
N GLU A 206 -12.04 21.31 10.47
CA GLU A 206 -10.79 21.25 11.25
C GLU A 206 -10.96 20.73 12.68
N ASN A 207 -12.15 20.93 13.27
CA ASN A 207 -12.51 20.49 14.62
C ASN A 207 -13.53 19.34 14.60
N GLY A 208 -13.78 18.76 13.43
CA GLY A 208 -14.71 17.64 13.28
C GLY A 208 -14.12 16.34 13.81
N GLU A 209 -14.99 15.35 13.99
CA GLU A 209 -14.60 14.02 14.41
C GLU A 209 -14.30 13.12 13.22
N TRP A 210 -13.35 12.21 13.42
CA TRP A 210 -13.12 11.11 12.49
C TRP A 210 -14.28 10.12 12.57
N THR A 211 -14.64 9.53 11.43
CA THR A 211 -15.65 8.46 11.40
C THR A 211 -15.09 7.25 10.68
N TYR A 212 -15.74 6.10 10.91
CA TYR A 212 -15.46 4.89 10.17
C TYR A 212 -16.73 4.08 9.96
N GLU A 213 -16.73 3.28 8.90
CA GLU A 213 -17.79 2.35 8.53
C GLU A 213 -17.19 0.95 8.37
N GLN A 214 -17.86 -0.08 8.88
CA GLN A 214 -17.47 -1.46 8.59
C GLN A 214 -18.22 -1.94 7.34
N LEU A 215 -17.51 -2.12 6.23
CA LEU A 215 -18.09 -2.53 4.94
C LEU A 215 -18.50 -4.00 4.94
N THR A 216 -17.72 -4.85 5.60
CA THR A 216 -18.01 -6.27 5.78
C THR A 216 -17.35 -6.83 7.03
N THR A 217 -17.90 -7.91 7.58
CA THR A 217 -17.30 -8.70 8.67
C THR A 217 -16.37 -9.80 8.15
N ASP A 218 -16.34 -10.04 6.84
CA ASP A 218 -15.49 -11.05 6.24
C ASP A 218 -14.00 -10.65 6.36
N PRO A 219 -13.11 -11.59 6.71
CA PRO A 219 -11.71 -11.29 6.91
C PRO A 219 -11.02 -10.93 5.59
N ALA A 220 -10.12 -9.95 5.62
CA ALA A 220 -9.28 -9.60 4.48
C ALA A 220 -7.84 -9.34 4.91
N SER A 221 -6.90 -9.98 4.23
CA SER A 221 -5.47 -9.69 4.31
C SER A 221 -5.14 -8.40 3.58
N ASP A 222 -5.72 -8.18 2.41
CA ASP A 222 -5.56 -6.97 1.61
C ASP A 222 -6.78 -6.77 0.71
N MET A 223 -6.96 -5.55 0.19
CA MET A 223 -8.08 -5.26 -0.70
C MET A 223 -7.84 -4.08 -1.65
N LEU A 224 -8.60 -4.07 -2.74
CA LEU A 224 -8.88 -2.87 -3.53
C LEU A 224 -10.35 -2.50 -3.38
N TYR A 225 -10.62 -1.20 -3.53
CA TYR A 225 -11.97 -0.64 -3.50
C TYR A 225 -12.23 0.16 -4.78
N LEU A 226 -12.75 -0.51 -5.80
CA LEU A 226 -12.78 -0.02 -7.18
C LEU A 226 -14.10 -0.39 -7.86
N ASP A 227 -14.55 0.43 -8.80
CA ASP A 227 -15.70 0.16 -9.65
C ASP A 227 -15.26 -0.63 -10.89
N PHE A 228 -15.20 -1.96 -10.75
CA PHE A 228 -14.66 -2.87 -11.77
C PHE A 228 -15.58 -2.99 -12.98
N ASP A 229 -16.89 -3.06 -12.77
CA ASP A 229 -17.88 -3.19 -13.85
C ASP A 229 -18.40 -1.85 -14.37
N GLN A 230 -18.04 -0.75 -13.72
CA GLN A 230 -18.34 0.63 -14.09
C GLN A 230 -19.83 0.94 -14.03
N ASP A 231 -20.53 0.39 -13.03
CA ASP A 231 -21.94 0.70 -12.75
C ASP A 231 -22.12 1.84 -11.75
N GLY A 232 -21.01 2.43 -11.27
CA GLY A 232 -20.99 3.52 -10.29
C GLY A 232 -20.88 3.04 -8.85
N GLN A 233 -20.88 1.74 -8.58
CA GLN A 233 -20.69 1.17 -7.24
C GLN A 233 -19.36 0.42 -7.16
N LYS A 234 -18.54 0.79 -6.17
CA LYS A 234 -17.25 0.12 -5.96
C LYS A 234 -17.41 -1.27 -5.36
N GLU A 235 -16.73 -2.24 -5.94
CA GLU A 235 -16.48 -3.56 -5.40
C GLU A 235 -15.25 -3.63 -4.50
N LEU A 236 -15.21 -4.66 -3.66
CA LEU A 236 -14.03 -5.05 -2.89
C LEU A 236 -13.39 -6.27 -3.53
N MET A 237 -12.22 -6.11 -4.15
CA MET A 237 -11.34 -7.22 -4.52
C MET A 237 -10.48 -7.57 -3.31
N THR A 238 -10.55 -8.79 -2.79
CA THR A 238 -9.95 -9.16 -1.50
C THR A 238 -9.01 -10.34 -1.60
N PHE A 239 -7.98 -10.33 -0.76
CA PHE A 239 -7.20 -11.52 -0.43
C PHE A 239 -7.62 -12.01 0.95
N ALA A 240 -7.88 -13.30 1.10
CA ALA A 240 -8.24 -13.87 2.39
C ALA A 240 -7.72 -15.31 2.55
N PRO A 241 -7.49 -15.77 3.79
CA PRO A 241 -7.31 -14.98 5.03
C PRO A 241 -5.95 -14.22 5.00
N PHE A 242 -5.42 -13.78 6.16
CA PHE A 242 -4.09 -13.16 6.30
C PHE A 242 -2.98 -13.97 5.62
N HIS A 243 -2.29 -13.38 4.63
CA HIS A 243 -1.33 -14.06 3.73
C HIS A 243 -1.88 -15.37 3.14
N GLY A 244 -3.18 -15.37 2.86
CA GLY A 244 -3.96 -16.51 2.40
C GLY A 244 -3.80 -16.79 0.91
N ASP A 245 -4.73 -17.57 0.40
CA ASP A 245 -4.67 -18.16 -0.94
C ASP A 245 -5.92 -17.90 -1.79
N THR A 246 -6.88 -17.15 -1.24
CA THR A 246 -8.18 -16.92 -1.88
C THR A 246 -8.27 -15.47 -2.36
N LEU A 247 -8.50 -15.31 -3.66
CA LEU A 247 -8.87 -14.05 -4.31
C LEU A 247 -10.38 -14.07 -4.56
N ALA A 248 -11.08 -13.03 -4.09
CA ALA A 248 -12.52 -12.90 -4.27
C ALA A 248 -12.93 -11.47 -4.58
N VAL A 249 -14.13 -11.28 -5.13
CA VAL A 249 -14.74 -9.97 -5.34
C VAL A 249 -16.12 -9.91 -4.67
N TYR A 250 -16.35 -8.81 -3.96
CA TYR A 250 -17.60 -8.52 -3.26
C TYR A 250 -18.25 -7.28 -3.85
N LYS A 251 -19.57 -7.33 -4.04
CA LYS A 251 -20.37 -6.20 -4.53
C LYS A 251 -21.43 -5.81 -3.51
N LEU A 252 -21.79 -4.53 -3.47
CA LEU A 252 -22.86 -4.03 -2.62
C LEU A 252 -24.21 -4.50 -3.17
N VAL A 253 -24.89 -5.36 -2.41
CA VAL A 253 -26.22 -5.91 -2.76
C VAL A 253 -27.13 -5.76 -1.54
N ASP A 254 -28.27 -5.09 -1.75
CA ASP A 254 -29.27 -4.83 -0.69
C ASP A 254 -28.67 -4.19 0.58
N GLY A 255 -27.71 -3.28 0.41
CA GLY A 255 -27.07 -2.53 1.50
C GLY A 255 -25.97 -3.30 2.24
N SER A 256 -25.50 -4.44 1.72
CA SER A 256 -24.38 -5.20 2.30
C SER A 256 -23.43 -5.74 1.23
N TYR A 257 -22.13 -5.80 1.51
CA TYR A 257 -21.17 -6.40 0.60
C TYR A 257 -21.30 -7.93 0.61
N GLN A 258 -21.64 -8.50 -0.54
CA GLN A 258 -21.78 -9.94 -0.74
C GLN A 258 -20.73 -10.44 -1.74
N LYS A 259 -20.14 -11.61 -1.47
CA LYS A 259 -19.20 -12.23 -2.40
C LYS A 259 -19.94 -12.63 -3.68
N VAL A 260 -19.54 -12.04 -4.81
CA VAL A 260 -20.14 -12.29 -6.13
C VAL A 260 -19.24 -13.15 -7.01
N TRP A 261 -17.95 -13.24 -6.69
CA TRP A 261 -16.97 -14.02 -7.45
C TRP A 261 -15.80 -14.48 -6.57
N GLU A 262 -15.23 -15.63 -6.89
CA GLU A 262 -14.00 -16.20 -6.29
C GLU A 262 -13.20 -16.90 -7.39
N ASP A 263 -11.88 -16.68 -7.45
CA ASP A 263 -11.02 -17.43 -8.37
C ASP A 263 -10.98 -18.90 -7.90
N GLU A 264 -11.18 -19.85 -8.81
CA GLU A 264 -11.16 -21.28 -8.49
C GLU A 264 -9.75 -21.74 -8.06
N ARG A 265 -8.70 -21.04 -8.48
CA ARG A 265 -7.32 -21.35 -8.10
C ARG A 265 -7.07 -20.92 -6.67
N LYS A 266 -6.34 -21.77 -5.93
CA LYS A 266 -5.71 -21.37 -4.68
C LYS A 266 -4.29 -20.91 -4.97
N MET A 267 -4.00 -19.67 -4.59
CA MET A 267 -2.79 -18.93 -4.93
C MET A 267 -2.05 -18.57 -3.65
N PRO A 268 -1.26 -19.48 -3.05
CA PRO A 268 -0.83 -19.30 -1.67
C PRO A 268 0.08 -18.09 -1.50
N PHE A 269 -0.20 -17.32 -0.45
CA PHE A 269 0.53 -16.11 -0.11
C PHE A 269 0.29 -14.97 -1.13
N LEU A 270 -0.98 -14.70 -1.42
CA LEU A 270 -1.41 -13.48 -2.12
C LEU A 270 -0.95 -12.24 -1.34
N HIS A 271 -0.30 -11.30 -2.02
CA HIS A 271 0.31 -10.15 -1.34
C HIS A 271 0.48 -8.91 -2.21
N ALA A 272 0.96 -9.02 -3.45
CA ALA A 272 1.03 -7.84 -4.31
C ALA A 272 -0.39 -7.46 -4.74
N ILE A 273 -0.79 -6.20 -4.50
CA ILE A 273 -2.10 -5.69 -4.91
C ILE A 273 -2.00 -4.20 -5.24
N TYR A 274 -2.57 -3.76 -6.37
CA TYR A 274 -2.56 -2.34 -6.76
C TYR A 274 -3.64 -2.05 -7.82
N PRO A 275 -4.28 -0.87 -7.82
CA PRO A 275 -5.22 -0.50 -8.88
C PRO A 275 -4.48 -0.17 -10.19
N LEU A 276 -5.11 -0.47 -11.32
CA LEU A 276 -4.64 -0.06 -12.65
C LEU A 276 -5.83 0.35 -13.50
N GLU A 277 -5.82 1.54 -14.06
CA GLU A 277 -6.77 1.93 -15.10
C GLU A 277 -6.03 2.11 -16.42
N MET A 278 -6.50 1.41 -17.45
CA MET A 278 -5.93 1.48 -18.78
C MET A 278 -7.04 1.38 -19.82
N ASN A 279 -7.01 2.27 -20.81
CA ASN A 279 -7.96 2.30 -21.93
C ASN A 279 -9.44 2.32 -21.49
N GLY A 280 -9.73 3.07 -20.41
CA GLY A 280 -11.07 3.20 -19.85
C GLY A 280 -11.58 1.91 -19.20
N LYS A 281 -10.71 0.95 -18.91
CA LYS A 281 -11.03 -0.28 -18.18
C LYS A 281 -10.26 -0.33 -16.86
N VAL A 282 -10.93 -0.79 -15.81
CA VAL A 282 -10.40 -0.91 -14.46
C VAL A 282 -9.87 -2.32 -14.25
N TYR A 283 -8.67 -2.40 -13.69
CA TYR A 283 -7.95 -3.62 -13.37
C TYR A 283 -7.47 -3.59 -11.91
N GLY A 284 -7.42 -4.76 -11.29
CA GLY A 284 -6.71 -5.00 -10.06
C GLY A 284 -5.46 -5.82 -10.36
N ILE A 285 -4.28 -5.24 -10.16
CA ILE A 285 -3.03 -6.00 -10.18
C ILE A 285 -3.04 -6.90 -8.96
N TYR A 286 -2.68 -8.17 -9.14
CA TYR A 286 -2.43 -9.07 -8.02
C TYR A 286 -1.26 -10.01 -8.26
N GLY A 287 -0.65 -10.49 -7.19
CA GLY A 287 0.39 -11.50 -7.28
C GLY A 287 0.60 -12.26 -5.98
N TYR A 288 1.20 -13.44 -6.10
CA TYR A 288 1.37 -14.40 -5.00
C TYR A 288 2.77 -14.99 -4.97
N ARG A 289 3.17 -15.46 -3.79
CA ARG A 289 4.57 -15.71 -3.43
C ARG A 289 4.92 -17.16 -3.17
N ARG A 290 4.06 -18.10 -3.59
CA ARG A 290 4.36 -19.53 -3.60
C ARG A 290 3.91 -20.15 -4.92
N ASN A 291 4.43 -21.34 -5.21
CA ASN A 291 4.13 -22.11 -6.42
C ASN A 291 4.57 -21.37 -7.70
N GLU A 292 3.64 -20.89 -8.51
CA GLU A 292 3.89 -20.30 -9.83
C GLU A 292 4.46 -18.86 -9.78
N LEU A 293 4.37 -18.21 -8.60
CA LEU A 293 4.99 -16.91 -8.33
C LEU A 293 4.58 -15.81 -9.34
N GLU A 294 3.29 -15.78 -9.69
CA GLU A 294 2.79 -14.96 -10.77
C GLU A 294 2.49 -13.51 -10.39
N LEU A 295 2.56 -12.64 -11.41
CA LEU A 295 1.95 -11.32 -11.45
C LEU A 295 0.81 -11.36 -12.47
N ASN A 296 -0.37 -10.88 -12.09
CA ASN A 296 -1.59 -10.97 -12.87
C ASN A 296 -2.40 -9.67 -12.82
N LEU A 297 -3.35 -9.53 -13.75
CA LEU A 297 -4.42 -8.53 -13.72
C LEU A 297 -5.76 -9.24 -13.57
N LEU A 298 -6.62 -8.72 -12.69
CA LEU A 298 -8.04 -9.06 -12.64
C LEU A 298 -8.84 -7.92 -13.25
N SER A 299 -9.86 -8.22 -14.05
CA SER A 299 -10.81 -7.22 -14.53
C SER A 299 -12.20 -7.80 -14.73
N TYR A 300 -13.20 -6.94 -14.84
CA TYR A 300 -14.54 -7.35 -15.23
C TYR A 300 -14.66 -7.42 -16.77
N ASP A 301 -15.22 -8.51 -17.27
CA ASP A 301 -15.58 -8.70 -18.67
C ASP A 301 -17.10 -8.55 -18.84
N LYS A 302 -17.50 -7.48 -19.53
CA LYS A 302 -18.90 -7.13 -19.79
C LYS A 302 -19.57 -8.09 -20.78
N GLU A 303 -18.83 -8.77 -21.64
CA GLU A 303 -19.41 -9.70 -22.61
C GLU A 303 -19.85 -11.01 -21.95
N THR A 304 -19.06 -11.47 -20.99
CA THR A 304 -19.30 -12.71 -20.23
C THR A 304 -19.92 -12.48 -18.86
N ASN A 305 -20.03 -11.22 -18.43
CA ASN A 305 -20.59 -10.79 -17.15
C ASN A 305 -19.91 -11.46 -15.95
N THR A 306 -18.58 -11.58 -16.00
CA THR A 306 -17.75 -12.19 -14.96
C THR A 306 -16.36 -11.55 -14.89
N TYR A 307 -15.56 -11.94 -13.89
CA TYR A 307 -14.19 -11.50 -13.74
C TYR A 307 -13.23 -12.43 -14.49
N VAL A 308 -12.23 -11.83 -15.13
CA VAL A 308 -11.21 -12.53 -15.92
C VAL A 308 -9.81 -12.14 -15.44
N SER A 309 -8.96 -13.16 -15.33
CA SER A 309 -7.57 -13.02 -14.90
C SER A 309 -6.62 -13.15 -16.10
N GLU A 310 -5.71 -12.20 -16.25
CA GLU A 310 -4.66 -12.19 -17.28
C GLU A 310 -3.28 -12.27 -16.61
N ASN A 311 -2.45 -13.24 -17.03
CA ASN A 311 -1.10 -13.38 -16.50
C ASN A 311 -0.12 -12.41 -17.20
N LEU A 312 0.69 -11.70 -16.41
CA LEU A 312 1.73 -10.78 -16.90
C LEU A 312 3.14 -11.35 -16.76
N ASP A 313 3.39 -12.14 -15.71
CA ASP A 313 4.69 -12.75 -15.43
C ASP A 313 4.54 -14.00 -14.56
N CYS A 314 5.54 -14.87 -14.60
CA CYS A 314 5.66 -16.09 -13.77
C CYS A 314 7.06 -16.16 -13.14
N ASN A 315 7.21 -16.92 -12.06
CA ASN A 315 8.50 -17.10 -11.37
C ASN A 315 9.11 -15.80 -10.80
N ALA A 316 8.30 -14.76 -10.61
CA ALA A 316 8.74 -13.46 -10.12
C ALA A 316 8.64 -13.36 -8.60
N GLY A 317 7.49 -13.73 -8.05
CA GLY A 317 7.20 -13.71 -6.61
C GLY A 317 7.00 -12.29 -6.08
N PRO A 318 6.04 -11.53 -6.65
CA PRO A 318 5.81 -10.13 -6.30
C PRO A 318 5.25 -9.98 -4.88
N THR A 319 5.71 -8.96 -4.16
CA THR A 319 5.16 -8.60 -2.84
C THR A 319 4.45 -7.26 -2.84
N ASN A 320 4.86 -6.29 -3.68
CA ASN A 320 4.08 -5.10 -3.97
C ASN A 320 4.20 -4.75 -5.44
N ALA A 321 3.20 -4.03 -5.94
CA ALA A 321 3.18 -3.45 -7.26
C ALA A 321 2.75 -1.98 -7.15
N LEU A 322 3.14 -1.18 -8.13
CA LEU A 322 2.75 0.22 -8.27
C LEU A 322 2.59 0.50 -9.77
N ALA A 323 1.37 0.79 -10.21
CA ALA A 323 1.08 1.17 -11.58
C ALA A 323 1.15 2.69 -11.75
N PHE A 324 1.71 3.15 -12.88
CA PHE A 324 1.81 4.56 -13.21
C PHE A 324 1.91 4.78 -14.72
N LYS A 325 1.66 6.01 -15.16
CA LYS A 325 1.85 6.43 -16.55
C LYS A 325 3.12 7.26 -16.72
N ASP A 326 3.83 7.01 -17.80
CA ASP A 326 4.95 7.81 -18.28
C ASP A 326 4.61 8.33 -19.67
N GLY A 327 4.08 9.56 -19.72
CA GLY A 327 3.34 10.05 -20.88
C GLY A 327 2.13 9.16 -21.16
N ASP A 328 2.05 8.61 -22.38
CA ASP A 328 0.97 7.70 -22.79
C ASP A 328 1.29 6.22 -22.49
N VAL A 329 2.47 5.92 -21.95
CA VAL A 329 2.92 4.55 -21.72
C VAL A 329 2.53 4.07 -20.33
N GLN A 330 1.80 2.95 -20.26
CA GLN A 330 1.45 2.32 -18.99
C GLN A 330 2.60 1.45 -18.46
N LYS A 331 2.99 1.70 -17.21
CA LYS A 331 4.06 0.97 -16.52
C LYS A 331 3.59 0.39 -15.19
N ILE A 332 4.25 -0.68 -14.75
CA ILE A 332 4.09 -1.27 -13.41
C ILE A 332 5.46 -1.49 -12.81
N PHE A 333 5.73 -0.83 -11.68
CA PHE A 333 6.91 -1.04 -10.86
C PHE A 333 6.62 -2.10 -9.79
N VAL A 334 7.48 -3.10 -9.64
CA VAL A 334 7.19 -4.28 -8.81
C VAL A 334 8.42 -4.67 -7.98
N SER A 335 8.18 -5.00 -6.72
CA SER A 335 9.14 -5.65 -5.83
C SER A 335 8.91 -7.17 -5.84
N ASN A 336 9.81 -7.91 -6.48
CA ASN A 336 9.78 -9.36 -6.57
C ASN A 336 10.58 -9.99 -5.43
N ARG A 337 10.02 -9.94 -4.22
CA ARG A 337 10.69 -10.33 -2.96
C ARG A 337 11.26 -11.75 -2.94
N GLU A 338 10.66 -12.70 -3.67
CA GLU A 338 11.17 -14.08 -3.67
C GLU A 338 12.40 -14.28 -4.58
N THR A 339 12.60 -13.39 -5.56
CA THR A 339 13.77 -13.37 -6.44
C THR A 339 14.74 -12.22 -6.14
N ASP A 340 14.40 -11.35 -5.18
CA ASP A 340 15.08 -10.10 -4.85
C ASP A 340 15.15 -9.11 -6.04
N GLU A 341 14.36 -9.32 -7.10
CA GLU A 341 14.34 -8.44 -8.28
C GLU A 341 13.52 -7.18 -8.02
N ILE A 342 14.05 -6.04 -8.45
CA ILE A 342 13.29 -4.82 -8.66
C ILE A 342 12.97 -4.77 -10.15
N ALA A 343 11.69 -4.82 -10.52
CA ALA A 343 11.28 -4.96 -11.91
C ALA A 343 10.37 -3.81 -12.36
N LEU A 344 10.52 -3.42 -13.62
CA LEU A 344 9.65 -2.48 -14.32
C LEU A 344 9.03 -3.19 -15.51
N TYR A 345 7.71 -3.26 -15.53
CA TYR A 345 6.92 -3.80 -16.62
C TYR A 345 6.36 -2.65 -17.44
N THR A 346 6.55 -2.70 -18.76
CA THR A 346 5.91 -1.79 -19.71
C THR A 346 4.82 -2.55 -20.44
N ILE A 347 3.61 -2.02 -20.42
CA ILE A 347 2.46 -2.60 -21.11
C ILE A 347 2.36 -1.93 -22.48
N GLU A 348 2.53 -2.74 -23.52
CA GLU A 348 2.35 -2.36 -24.92
C GLU A 348 0.99 -2.89 -25.42
N GLU A 349 0.32 -2.09 -26.25
CA GLU A 349 -0.92 -2.50 -26.92
C GLU A 349 -0.72 -3.69 -27.87
#